data_AF-B5IIH8-F1
#
_entry.id   AF-B5IIH8-F1
#
_cell.length_a   1.000
_cell.length_b   1.000
_cell.length_c   1.000
_cell.angle_alpha   90.00
_cell.angle_beta   90.00
_cell.angle_gamma   90.00
#
_symmetry.space_group_name_H-M   'P 1'
#
loop_
_entity.id
_entity.type
_entity.pdbx_description
1 polymer ?
#
loop_
_entity_poly.entity_id
_entity_poly.type
_entity_poly.pdbx_seq_one_letter_code
_entity_poly.pdbx_strand_id
1 'polypeptide(L)'
;MLLNGSINWGVLPTTTQERQLGKALMRAGSFWEGVLLPDFDTMVTFGLNKLDPREQLAVFDRLIPESGRVMFELFFWIFDENQTTKIDYDGITCPVLIVSGSDDLAIPPSTAKHIAERHGSRATFHEAKGFGHYLTLEPEWEKIAEICANWILEQQVAG
;
A
#
# COMPACT_ATOMS: atom_id res chain seq x y z
N MET A 1 6.89 6.59 9.12
CA MET A 1 7.35 5.84 7.95
C MET A 1 6.20 5.00 7.45
N LEU A 2 5.89 5.10 6.16
CA LEU A 2 4.86 4.32 5.48
C LEU A 2 5.54 3.54 4.36
N LEU A 3 5.69 2.23 4.58
CA LEU A 3 5.98 1.31 3.49
C LEU A 3 4.64 1.06 2.77
N ASN A 4 4.64 1.04 1.44
CA ASN A 4 3.47 0.70 0.62
C ASN A 4 2.17 1.37 1.12
N GLY A 5 2.23 2.70 1.29
CA GLY A 5 1.23 3.48 2.03
C GLY A 5 -0.20 3.18 1.59
N SER A 6 -1.10 2.88 2.52
CA SER A 6 -2.48 2.51 2.22
C SER A 6 -3.26 3.62 1.53
N ILE A 7 -4.31 3.23 0.78
CA ILE A 7 -5.23 4.18 0.17
C ILE A 7 -5.87 5.04 1.27
N ASN A 8 -5.76 6.36 1.11
CA ASN A 8 -6.32 7.32 2.06
C ASN A 8 -7.58 7.96 1.49
N TRP A 9 -8.46 8.39 2.38
CA TRP A 9 -9.67 9.12 2.02
C TRP A 9 -9.34 10.32 1.11
N GLY A 10 -10.10 10.48 0.04
CA GLY A 10 -9.90 11.55 -0.94
C GLY A 10 -8.85 11.26 -2.00
N VAL A 11 -8.05 10.18 -1.91
CA VAL A 11 -7.06 9.82 -2.94
C VAL A 11 -7.71 8.89 -3.96
N LEU A 12 -7.77 9.35 -5.22
CA LEU A 12 -8.34 8.56 -6.32
C LEU A 12 -7.27 7.67 -6.96
N PRO A 13 -7.70 6.52 -7.51
CA PRO A 13 -6.79 5.60 -8.17
C PRO A 13 -6.22 6.23 -9.46
N THR A 14 -4.91 6.15 -9.60
CA THR A 14 -4.14 6.79 -10.67
C THR A 14 -3.90 5.86 -11.85
N THR A 15 -3.84 4.53 -11.65
CA THR A 15 -3.57 3.56 -12.72
C THR A 15 -4.76 2.68 -13.06
N THR A 16 -4.69 2.01 -14.22
CA THR A 16 -5.73 1.07 -14.62
C THR A 16 -5.71 -0.18 -13.76
N GLN A 17 -4.54 -0.65 -13.36
CA GLN A 17 -4.33 -1.82 -12.53
C GLN A 17 -4.95 -1.63 -11.14
N GLU A 18 -4.69 -0.49 -10.50
CA GLU A 18 -5.31 -0.11 -9.23
C GLU A 18 -6.85 -0.09 -9.32
N ARG A 19 -7.40 0.44 -10.42
CA ARG A 19 -8.85 0.38 -10.70
C ARG A 19 -9.35 -1.06 -10.93
N GLN A 20 -8.53 -1.96 -11.49
CA GLN A 20 -8.90 -3.37 -11.63
C GLN A 20 -8.93 -4.09 -10.28
N LEU A 21 -8.02 -3.77 -9.36
CA LEU A 21 -8.07 -4.30 -7.99
C LEU A 21 -9.39 -3.91 -7.30
N GLY A 22 -9.79 -2.63 -7.39
CA GLY A 22 -11.10 -2.20 -6.89
C GLY A 22 -12.28 -2.97 -7.54
N LYS A 23 -12.21 -3.26 -8.84
CA LYS A 23 -13.22 -4.10 -9.52
C LYS A 23 -13.18 -5.56 -9.08
N ALA A 24 -12.02 -6.12 -8.76
CA ALA A 24 -11.90 -7.46 -8.22
C ALA A 24 -12.59 -7.55 -6.85
N LEU A 25 -12.37 -6.57 -5.97
CA LEU A 25 -13.07 -6.49 -4.68
C LEU A 25 -14.59 -6.36 -4.85
N MET A 26 -15.08 -5.56 -5.79
CA MET A 26 -16.54 -5.49 -6.09
C MET A 26 -17.12 -6.83 -6.55
N ARG A 27 -16.32 -7.67 -7.22
CA ARG A 27 -16.75 -9.00 -7.68
C ARG A 27 -16.76 -10.04 -6.55
N ALA A 28 -16.12 -9.77 -5.43
CA ALA A 28 -16.10 -10.66 -4.26
C ALA A 28 -17.43 -10.71 -3.49
N GLY A 29 -18.45 -9.95 -3.92
CA GLY A 29 -19.78 -9.92 -3.31
C GLY A 29 -19.87 -8.90 -2.16
N SER A 30 -20.78 -9.13 -1.21
CA SER A 30 -20.97 -8.26 -0.03
C SER A 30 -19.92 -8.50 1.06
N PHE A 31 -18.64 -8.53 0.67
CA PHE A 31 -17.53 -8.85 1.57
C PHE A 31 -17.49 -7.93 2.80
N TRP A 32 -17.97 -6.68 2.66
CA TRP A 32 -18.06 -5.69 3.75
C TRP A 32 -18.96 -6.09 4.92
N GLU A 33 -19.82 -7.11 4.75
CA GLU A 33 -20.68 -7.64 5.82
C GLU A 33 -20.00 -8.75 6.66
N GLY A 34 -18.78 -9.15 6.32
CA GLY A 34 -18.07 -10.23 7.00
C GLY A 34 -16.56 -10.22 6.77
N VAL A 35 -16.04 -11.34 6.25
CA VAL A 35 -14.62 -11.51 5.94
C VAL A 35 -14.38 -11.51 4.44
N LEU A 36 -13.26 -10.95 4.02
CA LEU A 36 -12.75 -11.11 2.66
C LEU A 36 -11.84 -12.33 2.64
N LEU A 37 -12.21 -13.34 1.85
CA LEU A 37 -11.35 -14.49 1.64
C LEU A 37 -10.20 -14.13 0.68
N PRO A 38 -8.96 -14.59 0.93
CA PRO A 38 -7.87 -14.42 -0.01
C PRO A 38 -8.19 -15.10 -1.35
N ASP A 39 -8.01 -14.36 -2.44
CA ASP A 39 -8.10 -14.86 -3.81
C ASP A 39 -6.70 -14.97 -4.40
N PHE A 40 -6.33 -16.15 -4.92
CA PHE A 40 -4.96 -16.43 -5.34
C PHE A 40 -4.53 -15.54 -6.51
N ASP A 41 -5.36 -15.44 -7.54
CA ASP A 41 -5.04 -14.65 -8.74
C ASP A 41 -4.90 -13.16 -8.41
N THR A 42 -5.78 -12.64 -7.55
CA THR A 42 -5.68 -11.27 -7.04
C THR A 42 -4.39 -11.06 -6.25
N MET A 43 -4.07 -11.96 -5.31
CA MET A 43 -2.87 -11.83 -4.49
C MET A 43 -1.57 -11.92 -5.30
N VAL A 44 -1.48 -12.86 -6.23
CA VAL A 44 -0.31 -12.99 -7.11
C VAL A 44 -0.15 -11.79 -8.02
N THR A 45 -1.25 -11.26 -8.56
CA THR A 45 -1.19 -10.12 -9.48
C THR A 45 -0.83 -8.82 -8.77
N PHE A 46 -1.45 -8.53 -7.64
CA PHE A 46 -1.38 -7.20 -7.02
C PHE A 46 -0.46 -7.12 -5.82
N GLY A 47 -0.25 -8.21 -5.10
CA GLY A 47 0.58 -8.26 -3.89
C GLY A 47 1.95 -8.90 -4.12
N LEU A 48 1.96 -10.06 -4.77
CA LEU A 48 3.11 -10.98 -4.80
C LEU A 48 3.79 -11.04 -6.19
N ASN A 49 3.58 -10.03 -7.03
CA ASN A 49 4.01 -10.00 -8.43
C ASN A 49 5.54 -10.03 -8.63
N LYS A 50 6.30 -9.84 -7.56
CA LYS A 50 7.77 -9.87 -7.55
C LYS A 50 8.37 -11.11 -6.89
N LEU A 51 7.52 -12.00 -6.36
CA LEU A 51 7.96 -13.29 -5.84
C LEU A 51 7.97 -14.34 -6.96
N ASP A 52 8.81 -15.36 -6.83
CA ASP A 52 8.74 -16.50 -7.73
C ASP A 52 7.47 -17.35 -7.47
N PRO A 53 6.99 -18.15 -8.43
CA PRO A 53 5.74 -18.89 -8.27
C PRO A 53 5.68 -19.83 -7.05
N ARG A 54 6.82 -20.39 -6.62
CA ARG A 54 6.87 -21.25 -5.44
C ARG A 54 6.71 -20.43 -4.17
N GLU A 55 7.36 -19.26 -4.10
CA GLU A 55 7.20 -18.32 -2.99
C GLU A 55 5.79 -17.72 -2.94
N GLN A 56 5.20 -17.40 -4.08
CA GLN A 56 3.81 -16.94 -4.18
C GLN A 56 2.84 -17.93 -3.52
N LEU A 57 2.95 -19.22 -3.87
CA LEU A 57 2.15 -20.28 -3.25
C LEU A 57 2.42 -20.39 -1.74
N ALA A 58 3.69 -20.40 -1.35
CA ALA A 58 4.07 -20.54 0.06
C ALA A 58 3.58 -19.37 0.93
N VAL A 59 3.56 -18.14 0.38
CA VAL A 59 3.00 -16.97 1.07
C VAL A 59 1.47 -17.06 1.10
N PHE A 60 0.84 -17.41 -0.02
CA PHE A 60 -0.62 -17.52 -0.10
C PHE A 60 -1.19 -18.55 0.87
N ASP A 61 -0.55 -19.71 1.02
CA ASP A 61 -0.97 -20.78 1.94
C ASP A 61 -0.97 -20.33 3.42
N ARG A 62 -0.34 -19.21 3.73
CA ARG A 62 -0.28 -18.63 5.09
C ARG A 62 -1.27 -17.49 5.29
N LEU A 63 -1.96 -17.05 4.24
CA LEU A 63 -2.95 -15.99 4.35
C LEU A 63 -4.20 -16.50 5.07
N ILE A 64 -4.82 -15.60 5.82
CA ILE A 64 -6.07 -15.83 6.51
C ILE A 64 -7.12 -14.83 6.02
N PRO A 65 -8.41 -15.08 6.27
CA PRO A 65 -9.45 -14.10 5.95
C PRO A 65 -9.18 -12.74 6.59
N GLU A 66 -9.32 -11.68 5.80
CA GLU A 66 -9.19 -10.29 6.24
C GLU A 66 -10.54 -9.71 6.65
N SER A 67 -10.54 -8.62 7.41
CA SER A 67 -11.78 -7.90 7.72
C SER A 67 -12.33 -7.26 6.45
N GLY A 68 -13.51 -7.72 6.01
CA GLY A 68 -14.14 -7.17 4.83
C GLY A 68 -14.56 -5.70 5.01
N ARG A 69 -14.95 -5.33 6.23
CA ARG A 69 -15.22 -3.94 6.60
C ARG A 69 -14.00 -3.04 6.42
N VAL A 70 -12.84 -3.43 6.95
CA VAL A 70 -11.60 -2.63 6.81
C VAL A 70 -11.20 -2.50 5.34
N MET A 71 -11.30 -3.59 4.56
CA MET A 71 -11.04 -3.56 3.13
C MET A 71 -12.01 -2.63 2.38
N PHE A 72 -13.27 -2.56 2.82
CA PHE A 72 -14.24 -1.63 2.26
C PHE A 72 -13.90 -0.17 2.59
N GLU A 73 -13.61 0.13 3.85
CA GLU A 73 -13.20 1.47 4.30
C GLU A 73 -11.94 1.98 3.57
N LEU A 74 -11.03 1.08 3.19
CA LEU A 74 -9.82 1.39 2.42
C LEU A 74 -10.10 1.67 0.94
N PHE A 75 -10.69 0.71 0.23
CA PHE A 75 -10.82 0.78 -1.24
C PHE A 75 -12.06 1.56 -1.71
N PHE A 76 -13.06 1.67 -0.84
CA PHE A 76 -14.37 2.25 -1.14
C PHE A 76 -14.67 3.42 -0.19
N TRP A 77 -13.63 4.14 0.24
CA TRP A 77 -13.70 5.28 1.17
C TRP A 77 -14.73 6.36 0.78
N ILE A 78 -15.11 6.45 -0.50
CA ILE A 78 -16.16 7.37 -0.99
C ILE A 78 -17.52 7.06 -0.36
N PHE A 79 -17.76 5.79 0.00
CA PHE A 79 -18.97 5.31 0.67
C PHE A 79 -18.79 5.10 2.18
N ASP A 80 -17.59 5.36 2.72
CA ASP A 80 -17.34 5.28 4.16
C ASP A 80 -17.78 6.58 4.84
N GLU A 81 -18.95 6.55 5.48
CA GLU A 81 -19.50 7.68 6.24
C GLU A 81 -18.60 8.12 7.40
N ASN A 82 -17.81 7.20 7.97
CA ASN A 82 -16.92 7.50 9.08
C ASN A 82 -15.60 8.15 8.65
N GLN A 83 -15.30 8.15 7.35
CA GLN A 83 -14.04 8.66 6.80
C GLN A 83 -12.82 8.05 7.52
N THR A 84 -12.85 6.75 7.76
CA THR A 84 -11.92 6.00 8.61
C THR A 84 -10.46 6.15 8.18
N THR A 85 -10.23 6.28 6.87
CA THR A 85 -8.89 6.43 6.27
C THR A 85 -8.51 7.89 6.01
N LYS A 86 -9.24 8.85 6.61
CA LYS A 86 -8.92 10.27 6.50
C LYS A 86 -7.78 10.64 7.42
N ILE A 87 -6.80 11.30 6.84
CA ILE A 87 -5.62 11.80 7.54
C ILE A 87 -5.79 13.29 7.82
N ASP A 88 -5.57 13.68 9.08
CA ASP A 88 -5.32 15.07 9.45
C ASP A 88 -3.85 15.43 9.14
N TYR A 89 -3.61 15.90 7.92
CA TYR A 89 -2.25 16.21 7.45
C TYR A 89 -1.62 17.39 8.20
N ASP A 90 -2.41 18.31 8.72
CA ASP A 90 -1.95 19.48 9.48
C ASP A 90 -1.52 19.09 10.90
N GLY A 91 -2.17 18.07 11.48
CA GLY A 91 -1.78 17.46 12.75
C GLY A 91 -0.47 16.65 12.71
N ILE A 92 0.03 16.31 11.52
CA ILE A 92 1.29 15.56 11.37
C ILE A 92 2.47 16.54 11.34
N THR A 93 3.20 16.63 12.45
CA THR A 93 4.32 17.56 12.63
C THR A 93 5.70 16.94 12.42
N CYS A 94 5.79 15.61 12.30
CA CYS A 94 7.07 14.90 12.10
C CYS A 94 7.38 14.66 10.61
N PRO A 95 8.66 14.48 10.25
CA PRO A 95 9.04 14.02 8.92
C PRO A 95 8.40 12.66 8.58
N VAL A 96 8.00 12.48 7.32
CA VAL A 96 7.34 11.27 6.82
C VAL A 96 8.11 10.70 5.64
N LEU A 97 8.57 9.46 5.75
CA LEU A 97 9.04 8.69 4.59
C LEU A 97 7.89 7.86 4.01
N ILE A 98 7.69 7.95 2.69
CA ILE A 98 6.82 7.06 1.91
C ILE A 98 7.69 6.31 0.89
N VAL A 99 7.69 4.98 0.97
CA VAL A 99 8.41 4.11 0.02
C VAL A 99 7.39 3.31 -0.79
N SER A 100 7.50 3.34 -2.11
CA SER A 100 6.61 2.64 -3.05
C SER A 100 7.42 1.88 -4.08
N GLY A 101 7.08 0.62 -4.34
CA GLY A 101 7.70 -0.15 -5.42
C GLY A 101 7.31 0.38 -6.80
N SER A 102 8.26 0.44 -7.75
CA SER A 102 7.99 0.92 -9.12
C SER A 102 6.98 0.04 -9.88
N ASP A 103 6.88 -1.22 -9.48
CA ASP A 103 6.06 -2.26 -10.09
C ASP A 103 4.85 -2.60 -9.20
N ASP A 104 4.54 -1.76 -8.19
CA ASP A 104 3.35 -1.90 -7.36
C ASP A 104 2.08 -1.66 -8.20
N LEU A 105 1.24 -2.69 -8.28
CA LEU A 105 -0.02 -2.66 -9.03
C LEU A 105 -1.23 -2.38 -8.14
N ALA A 106 -1.09 -2.52 -6.82
CA ALA A 106 -2.14 -2.28 -5.83
C ALA A 106 -2.17 -0.80 -5.43
N ILE A 107 -1.02 -0.23 -5.09
CA ILE A 107 -0.86 1.19 -4.73
C ILE A 107 0.34 1.75 -5.51
N PRO A 108 0.15 2.11 -6.79
CA PRO A 108 1.25 2.47 -7.68
C PRO A 108 2.00 3.72 -7.20
N PRO A 109 3.26 3.93 -7.64
CA PRO A 109 4.07 5.09 -7.28
C PRO A 109 3.37 6.44 -7.49
N SER A 110 2.53 6.55 -8.52
CA SER A 110 1.74 7.76 -8.76
C SER A 110 0.71 8.04 -7.66
N THR A 111 0.07 7.00 -7.12
CA THR A 111 -0.86 7.14 -5.98
C THR A 111 -0.08 7.46 -4.70
N ALA A 112 1.00 6.73 -4.42
CA ALA A 112 1.84 6.97 -3.26
C ALA A 112 2.46 8.38 -3.26
N LYS A 113 2.83 8.89 -4.45
CA LYS A 113 3.32 10.26 -4.62
C LYS A 113 2.24 11.30 -4.33
N HIS A 114 1.00 11.11 -4.78
CA HIS A 114 -0.10 12.01 -4.40
C HIS A 114 -0.33 12.03 -2.88
N ILE A 115 -0.17 10.89 -2.20
CA ILE A 115 -0.24 10.83 -0.73
C ILE A 115 0.90 11.67 -0.13
N ALA A 116 2.13 11.51 -0.63
CA ALA A 116 3.28 12.29 -0.18
C ALA A 116 3.09 13.80 -0.36
N GLU A 117 2.56 14.23 -1.51
CA GLU A 117 2.28 15.64 -1.81
C GLU A 117 1.30 16.27 -0.81
N ARG A 118 0.35 15.49 -0.27
CA ARG A 118 -0.59 15.98 0.77
C ARG A 118 0.07 16.23 2.12
N HIS A 119 1.18 15.54 2.43
CA HIS A 119 2.00 15.85 3.59
C HIS A 119 2.89 17.10 3.38
N GLY A 120 2.93 17.64 2.15
CA GLY A 120 3.71 18.82 1.81
C GLY A 120 5.22 18.60 1.97
N SER A 121 5.94 19.63 2.43
CA SER A 121 7.41 19.58 2.60
C SER A 121 7.89 18.61 3.68
N ARG A 122 6.98 18.03 4.48
CA ARG A 122 7.31 17.06 5.53
C ARG A 122 7.54 15.66 4.99
N ALA A 123 7.10 15.37 3.77
CA ALA A 123 7.26 14.04 3.18
C ALA A 123 8.49 13.94 2.27
N THR A 124 9.19 12.83 2.43
CA THR A 124 10.14 12.29 1.45
C THR A 124 9.46 11.13 0.74
N PHE A 125 9.37 11.19 -0.59
CA PHE A 125 8.88 10.09 -1.41
C PHE A 125 10.06 9.36 -2.05
N HIS A 126 10.11 8.03 -1.89
CA HIS A 126 11.10 7.16 -2.52
C HIS A 126 10.41 6.10 -3.37
N GLU A 127 10.73 6.08 -4.66
CA GLU A 127 10.29 5.02 -5.57
C GLU A 127 11.36 3.92 -5.66
N ALA A 128 11.07 2.76 -5.06
CA ALA A 128 11.95 1.60 -5.05
C ALA A 128 11.89 0.85 -6.39
N LYS A 129 12.90 1.06 -7.24
CA LYS A 129 12.96 0.48 -8.58
C LYS A 129 13.07 -1.04 -8.54
N GLY A 130 12.20 -1.70 -9.29
CA GLY A 130 12.16 -3.16 -9.41
C GLY A 130 11.36 -3.88 -8.33
N PHE A 131 10.76 -3.15 -7.40
CA PHE A 131 9.92 -3.70 -6.32
C PHE A 131 8.42 -3.53 -6.58
N GLY A 132 7.61 -4.39 -5.97
CA GLY A 132 6.15 -4.42 -6.03
C GLY A 132 5.52 -3.90 -4.74
N HIS A 133 4.37 -4.48 -4.37
CA HIS A 133 3.58 -4.01 -3.24
C HIS A 133 4.15 -4.46 -1.88
N TYR A 134 4.54 -5.73 -1.76
CA TYR A 134 5.05 -6.28 -0.50
C TYR A 134 6.58 -6.18 -0.43
N LEU A 135 7.08 -4.95 -0.43
CA LEU A 135 8.50 -4.59 -0.37
C LEU A 135 9.34 -5.42 0.62
N THR A 136 8.76 -5.81 1.76
CA THR A 136 9.44 -6.54 2.84
C THR A 136 9.49 -8.06 2.64
N LEU A 137 8.73 -8.59 1.69
CA LEU A 137 8.70 -10.02 1.36
C LEU A 137 9.48 -10.33 0.09
N GLU A 138 9.85 -9.30 -0.67
CA GLU A 138 10.48 -9.43 -1.98
C GLU A 138 11.98 -9.75 -1.89
N PRO A 139 12.55 -10.35 -2.94
CA PRO A 139 14.00 -10.45 -3.06
C PRO A 139 14.66 -9.08 -2.89
N GLU A 140 15.82 -9.05 -2.22
CA GLU A 140 16.56 -7.82 -1.92
C GLU A 140 15.82 -6.82 -1.02
N TRP A 141 14.82 -7.24 -0.23
CA TRP A 141 14.13 -6.41 0.77
C TRP A 141 15.09 -5.67 1.71
N GLU A 142 16.31 -6.18 1.92
CA GLU A 142 17.36 -5.53 2.70
C GLU A 142 17.72 -4.15 2.15
N LYS A 143 17.59 -3.91 0.84
CA LYS A 143 17.76 -2.59 0.23
C LYS A 143 16.68 -1.61 0.70
N ILE A 144 15.44 -2.08 0.85
CA ILE A 144 14.34 -1.28 1.39
C ILE A 144 14.62 -0.94 2.86
N ALA A 145 15.09 -1.92 3.63
CA ALA A 145 15.49 -1.71 5.01
C ALA A 145 16.63 -0.68 5.14
N GLU A 146 17.64 -0.75 4.26
CA GLU A 146 18.75 0.20 4.21
C GLU A 146 18.26 1.62 3.87
N ILE A 147 17.38 1.78 2.87
CA ILE A 147 16.76 3.08 2.54
C ILE A 147 16.07 3.68 3.77
N CYS A 148 15.29 2.87 4.48
CA CYS A 148 14.58 3.32 5.68
C CYS A 148 15.54 3.70 6.81
N ALA A 149 16.57 2.87 7.06
CA ALA A 149 17.55 3.11 8.11
C ALA A 149 18.36 4.39 7.85
N ASN A 150 18.85 4.57 6.62
CA ASN A 150 19.60 5.75 6.23
C ASN A 150 18.75 7.02 6.36
N TRP A 151 17.50 6.98 5.89
CA TRP A 151 16.60 8.13 6.05
C TRP A 151 16.38 8.50 7.51
N ILE A 152 16.18 7.51 8.41
CA ILE A 152 16.04 7.76 9.85
C ILE A 152 17.29 8.46 10.41
N LEU A 153 18.49 8.00 10.04
CA LEU A 153 19.75 8.60 10.48
C LEU A 153 19.90 10.05 9.97
N GLU A 154 19.51 10.32 8.73
CA GLU A 154 19.51 11.67 8.16
C GLU A 154 18.57 12.61 8.93
N GLN A 155 17.38 12.14 9.34
CA GLN A 155 16.45 12.95 10.14
C GLN A 155 16.99 13.27 11.54
N GLN A 156 17.82 12.40 12.13
CA GLN A 156 18.42 12.62 13.45
C GLN A 156 19.53 13.68 13.43
N VAL A 157 20.22 13.84 12.30
CA VAL A 157 21.28 14.86 12.15
C VAL A 157 20.69 16.23 11.78
N ALA A 158 19.51 16.26 11.17
CA ALA A 158 18.84 17.48 10.72
C ALA A 158 17.98 18.19 11.80
N GLY A 159 17.71 17.52 12.94
CA GLY A 159 16.94 18.04 14.07
C GLY A 159 17.81 18.56 15.21
#